data_AF-A0A7X8U9J8-F1
#
_entry.id   AF-A0A7X8U9J8-F1
#
_cell.length_a   1.000
_cell.length_b   1.000
_cell.length_c   1.000
_cell.angle_alpha   90.00
_cell.angle_beta   90.00
_cell.angle_gamma   90.00
#
_symmetry.space_group_name_H-M   'P 1'
#
loop_
_entity.id
_entity.type
_entity.pdbx_description
1 polymer ?
#
loop_
_entity_poly.entity_id
_entity_poly.type
_entity_poly.pdbx_seq_one_letter_code
_entity_poly.pdbx_strand_id
1 'polypeptide(L)'
;MRYEGTVYRPPSEANSLLIQATIGCPHNKCSFCSMYKQTSFKLRPVEEIKEDLLAARQYYGEYIESLFFPDGNTIIMKTAQLVDIFTYARELFPYLQRITVYGSARFVNKKSLEDLQLLKDAGLSRIHTGMESGDDVTLQRIRKGTTAAEIIEAGLKLKKVGIDTSEYYLVGIGGKERWREHALESARVLSACSPDFIRLRTFVPIPGTPLYDEYKQGNFELLSPHQALQEISLLITNLQCEGSYLLSDHISNYWNIHGRLPDDREKMLAEIATALTIPENRFRPAEISRL
;
A
#
# COMPACT_ATOMS: atom_id res chain seq x y z
N MET A 1 -3.48 -25.48 2.70
CA MET A 1 -3.62 -24.07 3.12
C MET A 1 -5.07 -23.66 3.03
N ARG A 2 -5.60 -22.97 4.05
CA ARG A 2 -7.01 -22.58 4.15
C ARG A 2 -7.17 -21.12 3.74
N TYR A 3 -7.59 -20.89 2.50
CA TYR A 3 -7.91 -19.55 2.03
C TYR A 3 -9.41 -19.26 2.11
N GLU A 4 -9.76 -18.05 2.53
CA GLU A 4 -11.14 -17.57 2.56
C GLU A 4 -11.28 -16.25 1.81
N GLY A 5 -12.29 -16.19 0.94
CA GLY A 5 -12.59 -15.02 0.13
C GLY A 5 -11.53 -14.77 -0.95
N THR A 6 -11.50 -13.53 -1.44
CA THR A 6 -10.50 -13.08 -2.40
C THR A 6 -9.26 -12.59 -1.66
N VAL A 7 -8.10 -13.19 -1.97
CA VAL A 7 -6.82 -12.79 -1.41
C VAL A 7 -6.18 -11.73 -2.31
N TYR A 8 -5.84 -10.60 -1.72
CA TYR A 8 -5.21 -9.50 -2.44
C TYR A 8 -3.73 -9.38 -2.08
N ARG A 9 -2.89 -9.15 -3.08
CA ARG A 9 -1.45 -8.91 -2.92
C ARG A 9 -0.96 -7.82 -3.87
N PRO A 10 0.10 -7.08 -3.51
CA PRO A 10 0.71 -6.14 -4.45
C PRO A 10 1.65 -6.85 -5.42
N PRO A 11 1.97 -6.24 -6.59
CA PRO A 11 2.87 -6.84 -7.59
C PRO A 11 4.23 -7.28 -7.03
N SER A 12 4.78 -6.55 -6.06
CA SER A 12 6.07 -6.89 -5.41
C SER A 12 6.06 -8.21 -4.62
N GLU A 13 4.88 -8.75 -4.33
CA GLU A 13 4.67 -10.01 -3.59
C GLU A 13 4.19 -11.14 -4.51
N ALA A 14 4.32 -10.99 -5.84
CA ALA A 14 3.86 -11.98 -6.82
C ALA A 14 4.49 -13.38 -6.63
N ASN A 15 5.72 -13.43 -6.13
CA ASN A 15 6.48 -14.66 -5.90
C ASN A 15 6.54 -15.07 -4.41
N SER A 16 5.82 -14.37 -3.53
CA SER A 16 5.80 -14.68 -2.10
C SER A 16 4.86 -15.85 -1.82
N LEU A 17 5.25 -16.74 -0.90
CA LEU A 17 4.30 -17.65 -0.26
C LEU A 17 3.23 -16.81 0.45
N LEU A 18 1.95 -17.13 0.23
CA LEU A 18 0.83 -16.40 0.81
C LEU A 18 0.26 -17.18 1.98
N ILE A 19 0.20 -16.59 3.17
CA ILE A 19 -0.46 -17.19 4.33
C ILE A 19 -1.41 -16.18 4.94
N GLN A 20 -2.71 -16.45 4.90
CA GLN A 20 -3.69 -15.58 5.56
C GLN A 20 -3.55 -15.71 7.07
N ALA A 21 -3.24 -14.62 7.77
CA ALA A 21 -3.33 -14.54 9.23
C ALA A 21 -4.57 -13.76 9.70
N THR A 22 -5.07 -12.90 8.83
CA THR A 22 -6.31 -12.14 9.00
C THR A 22 -7.16 -12.31 7.76
N ILE A 23 -8.47 -12.13 7.88
CA ILE A 23 -9.40 -12.15 6.75
C ILE A 23 -10.17 -10.83 6.76
N GLY A 24 -10.32 -10.19 5.61
CA GLY A 24 -11.00 -8.90 5.47
C GLY A 24 -10.16 -7.69 5.91
N CYS A 25 -10.81 -6.55 6.12
CA CYS A 25 -10.18 -5.33 6.64
C CYS A 25 -10.93 -4.85 7.90
N PRO A 26 -10.25 -4.53 9.00
CA PRO A 26 -10.91 -4.08 10.24
C PRO A 26 -11.53 -2.69 10.12
N HIS A 27 -11.10 -1.89 9.13
CA HIS A 27 -11.67 -0.57 8.88
C HIS A 27 -12.88 -0.62 7.95
N ASN A 28 -12.76 -1.27 6.79
CA ASN A 28 -13.79 -1.53 5.76
C ASN A 28 -14.75 -0.36 5.39
N LYS A 29 -14.43 0.88 5.74
CA LYS A 29 -15.30 2.06 5.57
C LYS A 29 -14.84 3.02 4.48
N CYS A 30 -13.66 2.80 3.89
CA CYS A 30 -13.18 3.59 2.76
C CYS A 30 -14.25 3.68 1.66
N SER A 31 -14.45 4.89 1.13
CA SER A 31 -15.48 5.17 0.12
C SER A 31 -15.11 4.70 -1.28
N PHE A 32 -13.83 4.37 -1.52
CA PHE A 32 -13.30 3.98 -2.83
C PHE A 32 -12.97 2.48 -2.96
N CYS A 33 -12.84 1.77 -1.84
CA CYS A 33 -12.35 0.39 -1.80
C CYS A 33 -13.51 -0.61 -1.80
N SER A 34 -13.51 -1.54 -2.75
CA SER A 34 -14.49 -2.64 -2.85
C SER A 34 -14.02 -3.96 -2.25
N MET A 35 -12.71 -4.09 -1.96
CA MET A 35 -12.01 -5.38 -1.78
C MET A 35 -12.64 -6.30 -0.73
N TYR A 36 -13.11 -5.74 0.38
CA TYR A 36 -13.57 -6.50 1.56
C TYR A 36 -15.04 -6.23 1.92
N LYS A 37 -15.84 -5.63 1.02
CA LYS A 37 -17.22 -5.22 1.34
C LYS A 37 -18.16 -6.39 1.64
N GLN A 38 -17.82 -7.59 1.17
CA GLN A 38 -18.56 -8.83 1.41
C GLN A 38 -17.85 -9.76 2.42
N THR A 39 -16.85 -9.25 3.15
CA THR A 39 -16.02 -10.05 4.05
C THR A 39 -15.94 -9.41 5.43
N SER A 40 -16.43 -10.12 6.43
CA SER A 40 -16.29 -9.71 7.84
C SER A 40 -14.86 -9.91 8.31
N PHE A 41 -14.33 -8.91 9.02
CA PHE A 41 -12.98 -9.00 9.55
C PHE A 41 -12.86 -10.08 10.63
N LYS A 42 -11.82 -10.91 10.55
CA LYS A 42 -11.46 -11.86 11.61
C LYS A 42 -9.96 -12.11 11.71
N LEU A 43 -9.53 -12.40 12.93
CA LEU A 43 -8.19 -12.93 13.22
C LEU A 43 -8.27 -14.45 13.15
N ARG A 44 -7.32 -15.09 12.47
CA ARG A 44 -7.23 -16.54 12.49
C ARG A 44 -6.49 -17.00 13.75
N PRO A 45 -6.85 -18.18 14.32
CA PRO A 45 -6.09 -18.79 15.40
C PRO A 45 -4.64 -19.03 14.98
N VAL A 46 -3.69 -18.81 15.89
CA VAL A 46 -2.25 -19.01 15.63
C VAL A 46 -1.96 -20.44 15.16
N GLU A 47 -2.59 -21.44 15.79
CA GLU A 47 -2.41 -22.85 15.43
C GLU A 47 -2.80 -23.14 13.98
N GLU A 48 -3.94 -22.62 13.50
CA GLU A 48 -4.36 -22.81 12.11
C GLU A 48 -3.40 -22.15 11.11
N ILE A 49 -2.79 -21.02 11.48
CA ILE A 49 -1.80 -20.33 10.66
C ILE A 49 -0.51 -21.17 10.58
N LYS A 50 -0.07 -21.73 11.72
CA LYS A 50 1.09 -22.64 11.77
C LYS A 50 0.85 -23.92 10.98
N GLU A 51 -0.34 -24.50 11.05
CA GLU A 51 -0.73 -25.64 10.22
C GLU A 51 -0.65 -25.33 8.72
N ASP A 52 -1.06 -24.13 8.30
CA ASP A 52 -0.93 -23.70 6.90
C ASP A 52 0.53 -23.51 6.47
N LEU A 53 1.39 -22.98 7.35
CA LEU A 53 2.83 -22.89 7.13
C LEU A 53 3.46 -24.29 6.99
N LEU A 54 3.10 -25.22 7.87
CA LEU A 54 3.58 -26.60 7.81
C LEU A 54 3.12 -27.30 6.53
N ALA A 55 1.86 -27.12 6.15
CA ALA A 55 1.32 -27.66 4.90
C ALA A 55 2.07 -27.08 3.69
N ALA A 56 2.40 -25.79 3.70
CA ALA A 56 3.23 -25.17 2.66
C ALA A 56 4.63 -25.76 2.62
N ARG A 57 5.27 -26.00 3.77
CA ARG A 57 6.59 -26.65 3.88
C ARG A 57 6.59 -28.06 3.32
N GLN A 58 5.51 -28.81 3.53
CA GLN A 58 5.34 -30.17 3.02
C GLN A 58 5.13 -30.19 1.50
N TYR A 59 4.41 -29.20 0.97
CA TYR A 59 4.07 -29.15 -0.45
C TYR A 59 5.16 -28.53 -1.32
N TYR A 60 5.73 -27.39 -0.91
CA TYR A 60 6.70 -26.62 -1.70
C TYR A 60 8.16 -26.89 -1.33
N GLY A 61 8.43 -27.51 -0.18
CA GLY A 61 9.79 -27.69 0.33
C GLY A 61 10.30 -26.50 1.16
N GLU A 62 11.60 -26.49 1.44
CA GLU A 62 12.26 -25.46 2.29
C GLU A 62 12.65 -24.17 1.58
N TYR A 63 12.73 -24.20 0.25
CA TYR A 63 13.25 -23.11 -0.58
C TYR A 63 12.18 -22.03 -0.82
N ILE A 64 11.66 -21.47 0.28
CA ILE A 64 10.80 -20.29 0.26
C ILE A 64 11.62 -19.09 0.72
N GLU A 65 11.86 -18.15 -0.19
CA GLU A 65 12.65 -16.94 0.10
C GLU A 65 11.82 -15.78 0.63
N SER A 66 10.50 -15.81 0.40
CA SER A 66 9.58 -14.72 0.75
C SER A 66 8.23 -15.23 1.23
N LEU A 67 7.76 -14.65 2.34
CA LEU A 67 6.45 -14.90 2.92
C LEU A 67 5.69 -13.58 3.06
N PHE A 68 4.47 -13.56 2.52
CA PHE A 68 3.57 -12.42 2.64
C PHE A 68 2.30 -12.82 3.37
N PHE A 69 1.92 -12.03 4.38
CA PHE A 69 0.62 -12.12 5.03
C PHE A 69 -0.33 -11.10 4.39
N PRO A 70 -1.25 -11.54 3.52
CA PRO A 70 -2.17 -10.67 2.81
C PRO A 70 -3.33 -10.22 3.73
N ASP A 71 -4.32 -9.57 3.12
CA ASP A 71 -5.51 -8.98 3.74
C ASP A 71 -5.31 -7.69 4.51
N GLY A 72 -6.41 -7.02 4.88
CA GLY A 72 -6.44 -5.57 5.04
C GLY A 72 -5.65 -5.00 6.23
N ASN A 73 -5.17 -5.84 7.16
CA ASN A 73 -4.30 -5.42 8.28
C ASN A 73 -3.85 -6.63 9.11
N THR A 74 -2.68 -7.21 8.86
CA THR A 74 -2.15 -8.29 9.72
C THR A 74 -1.51 -7.75 11.00
N ILE A 75 -0.91 -6.56 10.94
CA ILE A 75 -0.20 -5.93 12.08
C ILE A 75 -1.08 -5.69 13.32
N ILE A 76 -2.41 -5.74 13.16
CA ILE A 76 -3.39 -5.65 14.25
C ILE A 76 -3.30 -6.80 15.27
N MET A 77 -2.79 -7.97 14.88
CA MET A 77 -2.62 -9.11 15.78
C MET A 77 -1.72 -8.77 16.98
N LYS A 78 -1.86 -9.50 18.10
CA LYS A 78 -1.00 -9.27 19.26
C LYS A 78 0.46 -9.55 18.89
N THR A 79 1.39 -8.76 19.44
CA THR A 79 2.82 -8.86 19.09
C THR A 79 3.36 -10.25 19.32
N ALA A 80 3.08 -10.84 20.50
CA ALA A 80 3.49 -12.20 20.82
C ALA A 80 2.98 -13.26 19.81
N GLN A 81 1.77 -13.09 19.27
CA GLN A 81 1.22 -14.01 18.26
C GLN A 81 1.98 -13.90 16.93
N LEU A 82 2.28 -12.68 16.48
CA LEU A 82 3.04 -12.46 15.26
C LEU A 82 4.48 -12.95 15.40
N VAL A 83 5.14 -12.67 16.54
CA VAL A 83 6.48 -13.18 16.84
C VAL A 83 6.51 -14.70 16.77
N ASP A 84 5.54 -15.37 17.39
CA ASP A 84 5.42 -16.83 17.38
C ASP A 84 5.23 -17.40 15.95
N ILE A 85 4.35 -16.79 15.16
CA ILE A 85 4.12 -17.17 13.75
C ILE A 85 5.39 -16.97 12.91
N PHE A 86 6.06 -15.82 13.02
CA PHE A 86 7.23 -15.50 12.20
C PHE A 86 8.43 -16.36 12.57
N THR A 87 8.62 -16.64 13.86
CA THR A 87 9.69 -17.54 14.34
C THR A 87 9.47 -18.94 13.78
N TYR A 88 8.25 -19.47 13.90
CA TYR A 88 7.91 -20.77 13.35
C TYR A 88 8.09 -20.84 11.82
N ALA A 89 7.71 -19.79 11.09
CA ALA A 89 7.95 -19.72 9.65
C ALA A 89 9.45 -19.80 9.30
N ARG A 90 10.31 -19.11 10.06
CA ARG A 90 11.78 -19.15 9.84
C ARG A 90 12.39 -20.51 10.18
N GLU A 91 11.85 -21.21 11.17
CA GLU A 91 12.26 -22.60 11.48
C GLU A 91 11.91 -23.56 10.33
N LEU A 92 10.73 -23.41 9.72
CA LEU A 92 10.30 -24.25 8.61
C LEU A 92 11.04 -23.92 7.30
N PHE A 93 11.35 -22.65 7.08
CA PHE A 93 11.93 -22.14 5.83
C PHE A 93 13.30 -21.48 6.10
N PRO A 94 14.40 -22.26 6.18
CA PRO A 94 15.72 -21.74 6.51
C PRO A 94 16.29 -20.74 5.48
N TYR A 95 15.73 -20.72 4.26
CA TYR A 95 16.09 -19.77 3.19
C TYR A 95 15.21 -18.52 3.16
N LEU A 96 14.30 -18.35 4.13
CA LEU A 96 13.38 -17.21 4.18
C LEU A 96 14.14 -15.92 4.45
N GLN A 97 14.16 -15.02 3.46
CA GLN A 97 14.87 -13.75 3.52
C GLN A 97 13.96 -12.61 3.98
N ARG A 98 12.66 -12.69 3.67
CA ARG A 98 11.72 -11.61 3.96
C ARG A 98 10.35 -12.11 4.41
N ILE A 99 9.87 -11.54 5.51
CA ILE A 99 8.47 -11.61 5.92
C ILE A 99 7.87 -10.22 5.74
N THR A 100 6.74 -10.13 5.04
CA THR A 100 6.06 -8.86 4.78
C THR A 100 4.57 -8.96 5.12
N VAL A 101 3.95 -7.83 5.46
CA VAL A 101 2.54 -7.78 5.85
C VAL A 101 1.86 -6.53 5.28
N TYR A 102 0.53 -6.56 5.16
CA TYR A 102 -0.25 -5.32 5.14
C TYR A 102 -0.46 -4.77 6.55
N GLY A 103 -0.34 -3.45 6.70
CA GLY A 103 -0.58 -2.76 7.98
C GLY A 103 -0.79 -1.27 7.76
N SER A 104 -1.92 -0.73 8.23
CA SER A 104 -2.19 0.72 8.09
C SER A 104 -1.57 1.49 9.25
N ALA A 105 -1.23 2.77 9.01
CA ALA A 105 -0.68 3.68 10.01
C ALA A 105 -1.38 3.61 11.39
N ARG A 106 -2.72 3.65 11.41
CA ARG A 106 -3.54 3.50 12.63
C ARG A 106 -3.17 2.29 13.50
N PHE A 107 -2.87 1.13 12.93
CA PHE A 107 -2.55 -0.08 13.70
C PHE A 107 -1.06 -0.22 13.98
N VAL A 108 -0.19 0.32 13.12
CA VAL A 108 1.23 0.50 13.42
C VAL A 108 1.40 1.40 14.65
N ASN A 109 0.65 2.49 14.75
CA ASN A 109 0.74 3.41 15.89
C ASN A 109 0.30 2.78 17.22
N LYS A 110 -0.50 1.71 17.20
CA LYS A 110 -0.86 0.96 18.41
C LYS A 110 0.25 0.08 18.97
N LYS A 111 1.32 -0.18 18.20
CA LYS A 111 2.49 -0.95 18.64
C LYS A 111 3.50 -0.02 19.28
N SER A 112 4.10 -0.38 20.41
CA SER A 112 5.24 0.40 20.92
C SER A 112 6.47 0.23 20.02
N LEU A 113 7.54 1.01 20.25
CA LEU A 113 8.79 0.80 19.52
C LEU A 113 9.41 -0.57 19.85
N GLU A 114 9.27 -1.00 21.11
CA GLU A 114 9.72 -2.31 21.59
C GLU A 114 8.93 -3.43 20.92
N ASP A 115 7.60 -3.28 20.78
CA ASP A 115 6.78 -4.23 20.02
C ASP A 115 7.26 -4.34 18.57
N LEU A 116 7.51 -3.21 17.91
CA LEU A 116 7.98 -3.20 16.52
C LEU A 116 9.38 -3.82 16.41
N GLN A 117 10.27 -3.59 17.37
CA GLN A 117 11.58 -4.21 17.43
C GLN A 117 11.49 -5.73 17.56
N LEU A 118 10.61 -6.24 18.43
CA LEU A 118 10.37 -7.68 18.54
C LEU A 118 9.90 -8.30 17.23
N LEU A 119 9.04 -7.60 16.48
CA LEU A 119 8.59 -8.06 15.16
C LEU A 119 9.73 -8.05 14.13
N LYS A 120 10.58 -7.01 14.14
CA LYS A 120 11.77 -6.92 13.28
C LYS A 120 12.73 -8.08 13.55
N ASP A 121 13.01 -8.35 14.82
CA ASP A 121 13.91 -9.43 15.25
C ASP A 121 13.35 -10.81 14.87
N ALA A 122 12.02 -10.98 14.94
CA ALA A 122 11.33 -12.18 14.47
C ALA A 122 11.33 -12.34 12.93
N GLY A 123 11.77 -11.32 12.19
CA GLY A 123 11.96 -11.37 10.73
C GLY A 123 11.02 -10.50 9.91
N LEU A 124 10.17 -9.68 10.54
CA LEU A 124 9.34 -8.71 9.81
C LEU A 124 10.24 -7.69 9.11
N SER A 125 10.25 -7.75 7.78
CA SER A 125 11.13 -6.95 6.94
C SER A 125 10.44 -5.72 6.37
N ARG A 126 9.14 -5.81 6.05
CA ARG A 126 8.39 -4.73 5.41
C ARG A 126 6.93 -4.69 5.84
N ILE A 127 6.40 -3.47 5.94
CA ILE A 127 4.96 -3.20 6.02
C ILE A 127 4.50 -2.46 4.77
N HIS A 128 3.48 -3.02 4.11
CA HIS A 128 2.71 -2.37 3.06
C HIS A 128 1.60 -1.56 3.70
N THR A 129 1.69 -0.23 3.59
CA THR A 129 0.76 0.73 4.20
C THR A 129 0.07 1.52 3.10
N GLY A 130 -1.26 1.62 3.18
CA GLY A 130 -2.01 2.49 2.28
C GLY A 130 -2.13 3.87 2.89
N MET A 131 -1.25 4.81 2.55
CA MET A 131 -1.46 6.24 2.81
C MET A 131 -2.67 6.77 2.01
N GLU A 132 -2.73 6.42 0.73
CA GLU A 132 -3.62 6.94 -0.31
C GLU A 132 -3.46 8.44 -0.59
N SER A 133 -3.47 9.29 0.44
CA SER A 133 -3.36 10.75 0.39
C SER A 133 -2.68 11.28 1.65
N GLY A 134 -1.93 12.38 1.53
CA GLY A 134 -1.46 13.19 2.66
C GLY A 134 -2.33 14.41 2.97
N ASP A 135 -3.32 14.73 2.14
CA ASP A 135 -4.31 15.79 2.41
C ASP A 135 -5.41 15.28 3.34
N ASP A 136 -5.50 15.82 4.56
CA ASP A 136 -6.47 15.42 5.59
C ASP A 136 -7.93 15.61 5.13
N VAL A 137 -8.22 16.63 4.31
CA VAL A 137 -9.56 16.83 3.75
C VAL A 137 -9.94 15.69 2.82
N THR A 138 -9.02 15.31 1.93
CA THR A 138 -9.18 14.15 1.05
C THR A 138 -9.28 12.85 1.84
N LEU A 139 -8.43 12.64 2.85
CA LEU A 139 -8.47 11.47 3.74
C LEU A 139 -9.82 11.32 4.46
N GLN A 140 -10.39 12.42 4.93
CA GLN A 140 -11.71 12.46 5.56
C GLN A 140 -12.81 12.13 4.54
N ARG A 141 -12.81 12.77 3.36
CA ARG A 141 -13.76 12.52 2.27
C ARG A 141 -13.78 11.05 1.87
N ILE A 142 -12.59 10.44 1.73
CA ILE A 142 -12.48 9.03 1.36
C ILE A 142 -12.71 8.05 2.51
N ARG A 143 -12.98 8.59 3.71
CA ARG A 143 -13.18 7.83 4.95
C ARG A 143 -12.01 6.90 5.23
N LYS A 144 -10.77 7.36 5.07
CA LYS A 144 -9.58 6.51 5.25
C LYS A 144 -9.40 6.04 6.70
N GLY A 145 -9.86 6.84 7.65
CA GLY A 145 -9.76 6.53 9.08
C GLY A 145 -8.36 6.71 9.65
N THR A 146 -7.57 7.60 9.03
CA THR A 146 -6.28 8.06 9.55
C THR A 146 -6.04 9.52 9.14
N THR A 147 -5.12 10.21 9.79
CA THR A 147 -4.66 11.56 9.44
C THR A 147 -3.24 11.56 8.90
N ALA A 148 -2.84 12.64 8.23
CA ALA A 148 -1.48 12.90 7.79
C ALA A 148 -0.46 12.77 8.95
N ALA A 149 -0.81 13.28 10.12
CA ALA A 149 0.04 13.18 11.30
C ALA A 149 0.25 11.74 11.77
N GLU A 150 -0.81 10.92 11.78
CA GLU A 150 -0.72 9.50 12.14
C GLU A 150 0.12 8.71 11.12
N ILE A 151 0.01 9.04 9.83
CA ILE A 151 0.84 8.44 8.76
C ILE A 151 2.32 8.76 8.99
N ILE A 152 2.65 10.03 9.27
CA ILE A 152 4.03 10.44 9.57
C ILE A 152 4.55 9.71 10.81
N GLU A 153 3.77 9.65 11.89
CA GLU A 153 4.14 8.95 13.12
C GLU A 153 4.46 7.47 12.85
N ALA A 154 3.59 6.78 12.11
CA ALA A 154 3.79 5.37 11.79
C ALA A 154 5.06 5.15 10.97
N GLY A 155 5.27 5.96 9.91
CA GLY A 155 6.45 5.88 9.07
C GLY A 155 7.74 6.15 9.85
N LEU A 156 7.75 7.15 10.73
CA LEU A 156 8.91 7.45 11.59
C LEU A 156 9.23 6.32 12.57
N LYS A 157 8.22 5.68 13.15
CA LYS A 157 8.41 4.52 14.05
C LYS A 157 9.01 3.33 13.32
N LEU A 158 8.51 3.01 12.13
CA LEU A 158 9.03 1.92 11.30
C LEU A 158 10.47 2.20 10.85
N LYS A 159 10.76 3.42 10.40
CA LYS A 159 12.11 3.86 10.04
C LYS A 159 13.08 3.75 11.21
N LYS A 160 12.66 4.14 12.43
CA LYS A 160 13.50 4.05 13.63
C LYS A 160 13.89 2.62 13.99
N VAL A 161 13.01 1.65 13.75
CA VAL A 161 13.26 0.21 14.00
C VAL A 161 13.97 -0.46 12.80
N GLY A 162 13.98 0.19 11.63
CA GLY A 162 14.55 -0.36 10.41
C GLY A 162 13.65 -1.40 9.73
N ILE A 163 12.32 -1.25 9.84
CA ILE A 163 11.35 -2.02 9.04
C ILE A 163 11.04 -1.21 7.77
N ASP A 164 11.18 -1.82 6.60
CA ASP A 164 10.87 -1.15 5.33
C ASP A 164 9.40 -0.72 5.30
N THR A 165 9.15 0.46 4.75
CA THR A 165 7.80 0.99 4.55
C THR A 165 7.51 1.12 3.06
N SER A 166 6.40 0.52 2.62
CA SER A 166 5.89 0.69 1.25
C SER A 166 4.54 1.42 1.30
N GLU A 167 4.57 2.72 1.01
CA GLU A 167 3.38 3.57 0.98
C GLU A 167 2.71 3.56 -0.41
N TYR A 168 1.38 3.48 -0.44
CA TYR A 168 0.59 3.63 -1.66
C TYR A 168 0.02 5.05 -1.76
N TYR A 169 0.18 5.67 -2.94
CA TYR A 169 -0.38 6.97 -3.29
C TYR A 169 -1.43 6.79 -4.40
N LEU A 170 -2.67 7.22 -4.15
CA LEU A 170 -3.77 7.09 -5.10
C LEU A 170 -3.89 8.31 -5.99
N VAL A 171 -3.22 8.29 -7.15
CA VAL A 171 -3.22 9.42 -8.08
C VAL A 171 -4.65 9.76 -8.49
N GLY A 172 -5.05 11.03 -8.32
CA GLY A 172 -6.36 11.56 -8.67
C GLY A 172 -7.47 11.29 -7.65
N ILE A 173 -7.17 10.74 -6.47
CA ILE A 173 -8.20 10.46 -5.45
C ILE A 173 -8.83 11.73 -4.87
N GLY A 174 -8.13 12.87 -4.93
CA GLY A 174 -8.67 14.20 -4.58
C GLY A 174 -9.68 14.75 -5.60
N GLY A 175 -9.82 14.11 -6.76
CA GLY A 175 -10.62 14.61 -7.88
C GLY A 175 -10.07 15.91 -8.47
N LYS A 176 -10.72 16.45 -9.51
CA LYS A 176 -10.33 17.74 -10.11
C LYS A 176 -10.31 18.91 -9.12
N GLU A 177 -11.12 18.82 -8.07
CA GLU A 177 -11.27 19.85 -7.05
C GLU A 177 -10.00 20.03 -6.21
N ARG A 178 -9.35 18.93 -5.79
CA ARG A 178 -8.28 18.98 -4.76
C ARG A 178 -6.97 18.32 -5.18
N TRP A 179 -6.77 18.00 -6.45
CA TRP A 179 -5.57 17.28 -6.89
C TRP A 179 -4.25 17.97 -6.52
N ARG A 180 -4.23 19.32 -6.48
CA ARG A 180 -3.02 20.09 -6.11
C ARG A 180 -2.70 19.96 -4.63
N GLU A 181 -3.68 20.18 -3.77
CA GLU A 181 -3.57 20.00 -2.32
C GLU A 181 -3.19 18.57 -1.99
N HIS A 182 -3.83 17.60 -2.65
CA HIS A 182 -3.51 16.19 -2.52
C HIS A 182 -2.04 15.91 -2.86
N ALA A 183 -1.52 16.41 -3.99
CA ALA A 183 -0.12 16.21 -4.37
C ALA A 183 0.87 16.88 -3.40
N LEU A 184 0.62 18.14 -3.04
CA LEU A 184 1.51 18.92 -2.16
C LEU A 184 1.55 18.35 -0.73
N GLU A 185 0.38 18.06 -0.14
CA GLU A 185 0.32 17.49 1.20
C GLU A 185 0.85 16.07 1.25
N SER A 186 0.63 15.27 0.20
CA SER A 186 1.26 13.95 0.10
C SER A 186 2.77 14.04 -0.03
N ALA A 187 3.30 15.00 -0.79
CA ALA A 187 4.74 15.24 -0.85
C ALA A 187 5.29 15.61 0.54
N ARG A 188 4.59 16.48 1.29
CA ARG A 188 4.97 16.86 2.66
C ARG A 188 5.00 15.64 3.59
N VAL A 189 3.95 14.82 3.58
CA VAL A 189 3.84 13.60 4.41
C VAL A 189 4.93 12.59 4.07
N LEU A 190 5.08 12.26 2.79
CA LEU A 190 6.08 11.29 2.32
C LEU A 190 7.50 11.77 2.60
N SER A 191 7.79 13.05 2.45
CA SER A 191 9.11 13.62 2.76
C SER A 191 9.44 13.52 4.25
N ALA A 192 8.43 13.73 5.12
CA ALA A 192 8.63 13.70 6.57
C ALA A 192 9.06 12.33 7.09
N CYS A 193 8.61 11.22 6.48
CA CYS A 193 9.02 9.88 6.88
C CYS A 193 10.01 9.19 5.92
N SER A 194 10.09 9.63 4.65
CA SER A 194 10.91 9.02 3.58
C SER A 194 10.78 7.49 3.53
N PRO A 195 9.60 6.94 3.16
CA PRO A 195 9.39 5.50 3.10
C PRO A 195 10.27 4.87 2.02
N ASP A 196 10.66 3.61 2.18
CA ASP A 196 11.53 2.90 1.22
C ASP A 196 10.91 2.82 -0.17
N PHE A 197 9.58 2.67 -0.24
CA PHE A 197 8.85 2.61 -1.50
C PHE A 197 7.63 3.55 -1.50
N ILE A 198 7.49 4.32 -2.57
CA ILE A 198 6.31 5.16 -2.88
C ILE A 198 5.67 4.56 -4.13
N ARG A 199 4.50 3.96 -3.98
CA ARG A 199 3.84 3.21 -5.06
C ARG A 199 2.65 3.99 -5.60
N LEU A 200 2.78 4.43 -6.84
CA LEU A 200 1.71 5.12 -7.56
C LEU A 200 0.65 4.12 -8.00
N ARG A 201 -0.62 4.45 -7.74
CA ARG A 201 -1.78 3.74 -8.26
C ARG A 201 -2.82 4.77 -8.68
N THR A 202 -3.07 4.92 -9.98
CA THR A 202 -4.16 5.80 -10.42
C THR A 202 -5.50 5.28 -9.94
N PHE A 203 -6.28 6.16 -9.32
CA PHE A 203 -7.63 5.86 -8.87
C PHE A 203 -8.53 5.55 -10.08
N VAL A 204 -9.29 4.47 -9.95
CA VAL A 204 -10.36 4.09 -10.89
C VAL A 204 -11.61 3.86 -10.04
N PRO A 205 -12.75 4.50 -10.36
CA PRO A 205 -13.96 4.35 -9.58
C PRO A 205 -14.52 2.92 -9.75
N ILE A 206 -14.81 2.24 -8.64
CA ILE A 206 -15.25 0.84 -8.65
C ILE A 206 -16.76 0.75 -8.35
N PRO A 207 -17.56 0.08 -9.19
CA PRO A 207 -18.99 -0.14 -8.91
C PRO A 207 -19.25 -0.70 -7.51
N GLY A 208 -20.31 -0.20 -6.86
CA GLY A 208 -20.67 -0.60 -5.49
C GLY A 208 -19.87 0.11 -4.40
N THR A 209 -19.13 1.17 -4.73
CA THR A 209 -18.44 2.02 -3.75
C THR A 209 -19.06 3.42 -3.72
N PRO A 210 -19.15 4.10 -2.56
CA PRO A 210 -19.75 5.44 -2.49
C PRO A 210 -19.11 6.47 -3.44
N LEU A 211 -17.79 6.39 -3.66
CA LEU A 211 -17.10 7.33 -4.55
C LEU A 211 -17.42 7.07 -6.03
N TYR A 212 -17.75 5.83 -6.39
CA TYR A 212 -18.30 5.54 -7.72
C TYR A 212 -19.70 6.15 -7.90
N ASP A 213 -20.54 6.11 -6.87
CA ASP A 213 -21.88 6.73 -6.92
C ASP A 213 -21.77 8.25 -7.04
N GLU A 214 -20.86 8.88 -6.29
CA GLU A 214 -20.54 10.32 -6.44
C GLU A 214 -20.07 10.65 -7.86
N TYR A 215 -19.18 9.84 -8.44
CA TYR A 215 -18.72 9.99 -9.82
C TYR A 215 -19.88 9.90 -10.82
N LYS A 216 -20.73 8.87 -10.69
CA LYS A 216 -21.90 8.67 -11.58
C LYS A 216 -22.91 9.80 -11.50
N GLN A 217 -23.01 10.47 -10.35
CA GLN A 217 -23.91 11.61 -10.13
C GLN A 217 -23.27 12.96 -10.53
N GLY A 218 -21.98 13.00 -10.89
CA GLY A 218 -21.25 14.23 -11.20
C GLY A 218 -20.75 15.00 -9.98
N ASN A 219 -20.85 14.42 -8.78
CA ASN A 219 -20.38 15.01 -7.52
C ASN A 219 -18.88 14.76 -7.26
N PHE A 220 -18.27 13.88 -8.05
CA PHE A 220 -16.83 13.63 -8.07
C PHE A 220 -16.33 13.59 -9.52
N GLU A 221 -15.45 14.51 -9.89
CA GLU A 221 -14.84 14.55 -11.22
C GLU A 221 -13.47 13.89 -11.24
N LEU A 222 -13.31 12.87 -12.08
CA LEU A 222 -12.03 12.21 -12.33
C LEU A 222 -11.04 13.16 -13.02
N LEU A 223 -9.76 12.94 -12.76
CA LEU A 223 -8.69 13.56 -13.54
C LEU A 223 -8.61 12.92 -14.93
N SER A 224 -8.34 13.75 -15.94
CA SER A 224 -7.88 13.26 -17.23
C SER A 224 -6.49 12.60 -17.11
N PRO A 225 -6.04 11.82 -18.12
CA PRO A 225 -4.69 11.28 -18.14
C PRO A 225 -3.60 12.34 -17.97
N HIS A 226 -3.70 13.51 -18.65
CA HIS A 226 -2.71 14.57 -18.48
C HIS A 226 -2.79 15.22 -17.10
N GLN A 227 -3.99 15.41 -16.54
CA GLN A 227 -4.14 15.94 -15.19
C GLN A 227 -3.53 15.01 -14.14
N ALA A 228 -3.70 13.70 -14.28
CA ALA A 228 -3.05 12.72 -13.40
C ALA A 228 -1.51 12.76 -13.52
N LEU A 229 -0.97 12.92 -14.74
CA LEU A 229 0.46 13.11 -14.96
C LEU A 229 0.98 14.44 -14.36
N GLN A 230 0.19 15.52 -14.43
CA GLN A 230 0.50 16.80 -13.78
C GLN A 230 0.49 16.68 -12.25
N GLU A 231 -0.45 15.93 -11.68
CA GLU A 231 -0.47 15.62 -10.24
C GLU A 231 0.81 14.89 -9.81
N ILE A 232 1.23 13.86 -10.56
CA ILE A 232 2.47 13.13 -10.30
C ILE A 232 3.69 14.05 -10.45
N SER A 233 3.73 14.91 -11.46
CA SER A 233 4.81 15.89 -11.65
C SER A 233 4.92 16.83 -10.45
N LEU A 234 3.78 17.33 -9.97
CA LEU A 234 3.73 18.21 -8.80
C LEU A 234 4.18 17.48 -7.53
N LEU A 235 3.74 16.23 -7.34
CA LEU A 235 4.20 15.37 -6.24
C LEU A 235 5.74 15.22 -6.29
N ILE A 236 6.29 14.74 -7.41
CA ILE A 236 7.72 14.44 -7.57
C ILE A 236 8.60 15.69 -7.39
N THR A 237 8.16 16.83 -7.92
CA THR A 237 8.86 18.11 -7.76
C THR A 237 9.02 18.50 -6.30
N ASN A 238 8.05 18.17 -5.45
CA ASN A 238 8.02 18.55 -4.04
C ASN A 238 8.50 17.45 -3.07
N LEU A 239 8.81 16.24 -3.56
CA LEU A 239 9.32 15.16 -2.70
C LEU A 239 10.77 15.44 -2.27
N GLN A 240 10.98 15.53 -0.96
CA GLN A 240 12.28 15.64 -0.29
C GLN A 240 12.61 14.34 0.45
N CYS A 241 12.51 13.22 -0.26
CA CYS A 241 12.87 11.91 0.30
C CYS A 241 14.32 11.55 -0.02
N GLU A 242 14.98 10.89 0.93
CA GLU A 242 16.32 10.31 0.74
C GLU A 242 16.22 8.79 0.59
N GLY A 243 16.57 8.28 -0.59
CA GLY A 243 16.66 6.84 -0.86
C GLY A 243 15.34 6.13 -1.16
N SER A 244 14.21 6.84 -1.14
CA SER A 244 12.90 6.29 -1.52
C SER A 244 12.85 5.92 -3.01
N TYR A 245 12.34 4.73 -3.31
CA TYR A 245 12.00 4.34 -4.69
C TYR A 245 10.56 4.71 -5.00
N LEU A 246 10.35 5.57 -6.00
CA LEU A 246 9.05 5.79 -6.59
C LEU A 246 8.80 4.75 -7.68
N LEU A 247 7.63 4.12 -7.66
CA LEU A 247 7.27 3.03 -8.55
C LEU A 247 5.87 3.21 -9.14
N SER A 248 5.78 3.17 -10.48
CA SER A 248 4.53 3.08 -11.24
C SER A 248 4.27 1.65 -11.74
N ASP A 249 4.21 0.68 -10.83
CA ASP A 249 4.17 -0.76 -11.17
C ASP A 249 2.77 -1.37 -11.18
N HIS A 250 1.74 -0.56 -11.41
CA HIS A 250 0.36 -1.00 -11.45
C HIS A 250 -0.30 -0.69 -12.79
N ILE A 251 -1.13 -1.62 -13.27
CA ILE A 251 -1.79 -1.52 -14.58
C ILE A 251 -2.76 -0.33 -14.71
N SER A 252 -3.18 0.25 -13.58
CA SER A 252 -3.99 1.47 -13.62
C SER A 252 -3.17 2.70 -14.00
N ASN A 253 -1.84 2.72 -13.89
CA ASN A 253 -1.07 3.92 -14.16
C ASN A 253 -1.00 4.22 -15.66
N TYR A 254 -1.00 5.50 -16.02
CA TYR A 254 -0.96 5.94 -17.43
C TYR A 254 0.43 5.88 -18.06
N TRP A 255 1.49 5.91 -17.25
CA TRP A 255 2.88 5.92 -17.71
C TRP A 255 3.80 5.22 -16.71
N ASN A 256 4.88 4.63 -17.22
CA ASN A 256 5.89 3.96 -16.40
C ASN A 256 6.88 5.00 -15.86
N ILE A 257 6.63 5.48 -14.65
CA ILE A 257 7.48 6.45 -13.95
C ILE A 257 8.12 5.74 -12.75
N HIS A 258 9.43 5.57 -12.79
CA HIS A 258 10.18 4.89 -11.73
C HIS A 258 11.54 5.55 -11.52
N GLY A 259 11.98 5.63 -10.28
CA GLY A 259 13.28 6.18 -9.95
C GLY A 259 13.55 6.23 -8.45
N ARG A 260 14.82 6.32 -8.08
CA ARG A 260 15.29 6.54 -6.71
C ARG A 260 15.41 8.04 -6.45
N LEU A 261 14.83 8.53 -5.37
CA LEU A 261 14.93 9.93 -4.96
C LEU A 261 16.19 10.18 -4.10
N PRO A 262 16.87 11.33 -4.26
CA PRO A 262 16.58 12.40 -5.23
C PRO A 262 17.19 12.17 -6.63
N ASP A 263 18.07 11.17 -6.77
CA ASP A 263 18.97 10.96 -7.92
C ASP A 263 18.26 10.92 -9.29
N ASP A 264 17.11 10.24 -9.36
CA ASP A 264 16.34 10.05 -10.59
C ASP A 264 15.21 11.08 -10.78
N ARG A 265 15.14 12.15 -9.97
CA ARG A 265 14.03 13.12 -10.03
C ARG A 265 13.85 13.72 -11.43
N GLU A 266 14.93 14.27 -11.99
CA GLU A 266 14.88 14.92 -13.31
C GLU A 266 14.51 13.93 -14.43
N LYS A 267 15.00 12.68 -14.32
CA LYS A 267 14.62 11.61 -15.24
C LYS A 267 13.12 11.32 -15.18
N MET A 268 12.56 11.18 -13.99
CA MET A 268 11.12 10.96 -13.81
C MET A 268 10.28 12.13 -14.33
N LEU A 269 10.72 13.36 -14.13
CA LEU A 269 10.04 14.56 -14.66
C LEU A 269 10.11 14.62 -16.20
N ALA A 270 11.22 14.21 -16.80
CA ALA A 270 11.37 14.12 -18.26
C ALA A 270 10.46 13.04 -18.88
N GLU A 271 10.29 11.90 -18.21
CA GLU A 271 9.32 10.86 -18.60
C GLU A 271 7.88 11.41 -18.61
N ILE A 272 7.52 12.16 -17.57
CA ILE A 272 6.20 12.81 -17.50
C ILE A 272 6.03 13.85 -18.60
N ALA A 273 7.04 14.68 -18.85
CA ALA A 273 7.01 15.68 -19.93
C ALA A 273 6.80 15.00 -21.30
N THR A 274 7.47 13.87 -21.54
CA THR A 274 7.28 13.06 -22.75
C THR A 274 5.86 12.53 -22.84
N ALA A 275 5.33 11.95 -21.77
CA ALA A 275 3.96 11.43 -21.72
C ALA A 275 2.91 12.52 -22.00
N LEU A 276 3.12 13.75 -21.53
CA LEU A 276 2.23 14.88 -21.77
C LEU A 276 2.16 15.34 -23.24
N THR A 277 3.13 14.95 -24.09
CA THR A 277 3.07 15.22 -25.54
C THR A 277 2.13 14.29 -26.29
N ILE A 278 1.79 13.14 -25.69
CA ILE A 278 0.92 12.15 -26.31
C ILE A 278 -0.53 12.65 -26.22
N PRO A 279 -1.31 12.67 -27.32
CA PRO A 279 -2.72 13.06 -27.28
C PRO A 279 -3.51 12.24 -26.25
N GLU A 280 -4.35 12.90 -25.44
CA GLU A 280 -5.08 12.24 -24.33
C GLU A 280 -5.87 10.99 -24.77
N ASN A 281 -6.43 11.01 -25.99
CA ASN A 281 -7.21 9.90 -26.54
C ASN A 281 -6.38 8.63 -26.86
N ARG A 282 -5.06 8.68 -26.73
CA ARG A 282 -4.17 7.51 -26.83
C ARG A 282 -4.01 6.78 -25.49
N PHE A 283 -4.38 7.42 -24.37
CA PHE A 283 -4.39 6.78 -23.06
C PHE A 283 -5.70 6.02 -22.85
N ARG A 284 -5.72 5.12 -21.86
CA ARG A 284 -6.97 4.48 -21.43
C ARG A 284 -7.95 5.55 -20.88
N PRO A 285 -9.27 5.35 -21.01
CA PRO A 285 -10.25 6.18 -20.30
C PRO A 285 -10.04 6.13 -18.79
N ALA A 286 -10.36 7.23 -18.09
CA ALA A 286 -10.07 7.37 -16.66
C ALA A 286 -10.86 6.40 -15.78
N GLU A 287 -12.08 6.10 -16.19
CA GLU A 287 -13.05 5.26 -15.52
C GLU A 287 -12.83 3.76 -15.73
N ILE A 288 -11.89 3.36 -16.60
CA ILE A 288 -11.62 1.95 -16.92
C ILE A 288 -10.21 1.58 -16.45
N SER A 289 -10.10 0.64 -15.50
CA SER A 289 -8.87 -0.11 -15.29
C SER A 289 -8.80 -1.20 -16.35
N ARG A 290 -7.64 -1.44 -16.96
CA ARG A 290 -7.45 -2.64 -17.80
C ARG A 290 -7.47 -3.88 -16.88
N LEU A 291 -8.66 -4.38 -16.60
CA LEU A 291 -8.94 -5.73 -16.09
C LEU A 291 -10.08 -6.29 -16.95
#